data_AF-A0A0C4ELY9-F1
#
_entry.id   AF-A0A0C4ELY9-F1
#
_cell.length_a   1.000
_cell.length_b   1.000
_cell.length_c   1.000
_cell.angle_alpha   90.00
_cell.angle_beta   90.00
_cell.angle_gamma   90.00
#
_symmetry.space_group_name_H-M   'P 1'
#
loop_
_entity.id
_entity.type
_entity.pdbx_description
1 polymer ?
#
loop_
_entity_poly.entity_id
_entity_poly.type
_entity_poly.pdbx_seq_one_letter_code
_entity_poly.pdbx_strand_id
1 'polypeptide(L)'
;SDNTAWSLPVLYVIYRDLRAFATRADETLLLKGEKAVKLAEAARLIQVGFGLCCSDRTSTGDTKKLGVLYMASLLFKIYFKLKSTALCKNVIRGVDNAGLLDGFQVPVAHRVTYRYYMGVLSFLQEDYEKAEDHLSFAFNNCHRNKRRNRDLIMNYLVPLRLLKGKRPIPALLNQFTQLSDLYQTFIAAVRLGNVELFDSHLIQVEKQLMKRGTYLIVEHID
;
A
#
# COMPACT_ATOMS: atom_id res chain seq x y z
N SER A 1 23.74 2.55 -26.82
CA SER A 1 22.35 2.94 -27.08
C SER A 1 21.89 3.77 -25.90
N ASP A 2 21.38 4.97 -26.20
CA ASP A 2 21.16 6.05 -25.23
C ASP A 2 20.26 5.61 -24.07
N ASN A 3 20.86 5.42 -22.90
CA ASN A 3 20.17 4.99 -21.69
C ASN A 3 19.63 6.21 -20.92
N THR A 4 18.94 7.09 -21.65
CA THR A 4 18.41 8.36 -21.15
C THR A 4 17.00 8.19 -20.56
N ALA A 5 16.68 8.91 -19.49
CA ALA A 5 15.45 8.73 -18.70
C ALA A 5 14.25 9.50 -19.27
N TRP A 6 14.40 10.18 -20.42
CA TRP A 6 13.32 10.89 -21.13
C TRP A 6 12.08 10.03 -21.40
N SER A 7 12.27 8.72 -21.53
CA SER A 7 11.19 7.76 -21.81
C SER A 7 10.35 7.41 -20.57
N LEU A 8 10.82 7.70 -19.35
CA LEU A 8 10.14 7.33 -18.11
C LEU A 8 8.71 7.91 -18.02
N PRO A 9 8.46 9.21 -18.26
CA PRO A 9 7.10 9.75 -18.18
C PRO A 9 6.13 9.06 -19.15
N VAL A 10 6.59 8.73 -20.36
CA VAL A 10 5.79 8.02 -21.36
C VAL A 10 5.50 6.59 -20.89
N LEU A 11 6.53 5.88 -20.40
CA LEU A 11 6.38 4.54 -19.84
C LEU A 11 5.41 4.52 -18.64
N TYR A 12 5.43 5.55 -17.80
CA TYR A 12 4.52 5.65 -16.67
C TYR A 12 3.06 5.71 -17.12
N VAL A 13 2.77 6.53 -18.13
CA VAL A 13 1.42 6.65 -18.70
C VAL A 13 0.99 5.33 -19.34
N ILE A 14 1.83 4.75 -20.19
CA ILE A 14 1.54 3.48 -20.87
C ILE A 14 1.24 2.38 -19.86
N TYR A 15 2.10 2.17 -18.86
CA TYR A 15 1.90 1.09 -17.89
C TYR A 15 0.76 1.34 -16.92
N ARG A 16 0.49 2.61 -16.56
CA ARG A 16 -0.69 2.98 -15.77
C ARG A 16 -1.96 2.62 -16.54
N ASP A 17 -2.02 2.96 -17.81
CA ASP A 17 -3.20 2.78 -18.65
C ASP A 17 -3.36 1.30 -19.01
N LEU A 18 -2.27 0.59 -19.31
CA LEU A 18 -2.25 -0.87 -19.46
C LEU A 18 -2.85 -1.57 -18.24
N ARG A 19 -2.46 -1.18 -17.02
CA ARG A 19 -3.04 -1.74 -15.78
C ARG A 19 -4.55 -1.46 -15.71
N ALA A 20 -4.96 -0.24 -16.04
CA ALA A 20 -6.37 0.16 -15.98
C ALA A 20 -7.22 -0.60 -17.00
N PHE A 21 -6.73 -0.76 -18.24
CA PHE A 21 -7.41 -1.53 -19.28
C PHE A 21 -7.44 -3.02 -18.93
N ALA A 22 -6.33 -3.60 -18.52
CA ALA A 22 -6.27 -5.00 -18.10
C ALA A 22 -7.20 -5.30 -16.92
N THR A 23 -7.32 -4.36 -15.98
CA THR A 23 -8.27 -4.44 -14.87
C THR A 23 -9.72 -4.51 -15.36
N ARG A 24 -10.11 -3.59 -16.25
CA ARG A 24 -11.47 -3.56 -16.80
C ARG A 24 -11.77 -4.78 -17.67
N ALA A 25 -10.78 -5.22 -18.46
CA ALA A 25 -10.90 -6.42 -19.28
C ALA A 25 -11.17 -7.65 -18.41
N ASP A 26 -10.40 -7.85 -17.35
CA ASP A 26 -10.64 -8.96 -16.41
C ASP A 26 -11.99 -8.86 -15.71
N GLU A 27 -12.43 -7.66 -15.33
CA GLU A 27 -13.78 -7.46 -14.79
C GLU A 27 -14.86 -7.89 -15.78
N THR A 28 -14.70 -7.56 -17.08
CA THR A 28 -15.64 -8.03 -18.12
C THR A 28 -15.56 -9.53 -18.41
N LEU A 29 -14.37 -10.13 -18.33
CA LEU A 29 -14.20 -11.57 -18.51
C LEU A 29 -14.87 -12.35 -17.37
N LEU A 30 -14.71 -11.89 -16.13
CA LEU A 30 -15.36 -12.49 -14.97
C LEU A 30 -16.90 -12.41 -15.07
N LEU A 31 -17.44 -11.31 -15.57
CA LEU A 31 -18.90 -11.19 -15.83
C LEU A 31 -19.40 -12.17 -16.89
N LYS A 32 -18.53 -12.57 -17.83
CA LYS A 32 -18.82 -13.59 -18.84
C LYS A 32 -18.55 -15.02 -18.37
N GLY A 33 -18.10 -15.21 -17.13
CA GLY A 33 -17.70 -16.52 -16.60
C GLY A 33 -16.35 -17.03 -17.11
N GLU A 34 -15.56 -16.15 -17.74
CA GLU A 34 -14.23 -16.46 -18.28
C GLU A 34 -13.13 -16.19 -17.24
N LYS A 35 -11.94 -16.79 -17.47
CA LYS A 35 -10.78 -16.59 -16.59
C LYS A 35 -10.18 -15.20 -16.76
N ALA A 36 -10.00 -14.48 -15.65
CA ALA A 36 -9.27 -13.22 -15.59
C ALA A 36 -7.74 -13.45 -15.70
N VAL A 37 -7.17 -13.19 -16.89
CA VAL A 37 -5.74 -13.40 -17.17
C VAL A 37 -5.03 -12.11 -17.58
N LYS A 38 -5.76 -11.06 -17.99
CA LYS A 38 -5.20 -9.85 -18.59
C LYS A 38 -4.40 -9.02 -17.61
N LEU A 39 -4.82 -8.96 -16.35
CA LEU A 39 -4.08 -8.25 -15.32
C LEU A 39 -2.74 -8.95 -14.99
N ALA A 40 -2.70 -10.28 -15.05
CA ALA A 40 -1.46 -11.05 -14.89
C ALA A 40 -0.51 -10.88 -16.09
N GLU A 41 -1.04 -10.82 -17.32
CA GLU A 41 -0.27 -10.48 -18.52
C GLU A 41 0.32 -9.06 -18.43
N ALA A 42 -0.48 -8.08 -18.01
CA ALA A 42 -0.02 -6.71 -17.80
C ALA A 42 1.11 -6.64 -16.76
N ALA A 43 1.02 -7.40 -15.66
CA ALA A 43 2.08 -7.47 -14.67
C ALA A 43 3.40 -7.99 -15.26
N ARG A 44 3.36 -8.99 -16.15
CA ARG A 44 4.58 -9.49 -16.82
C ARG A 44 5.24 -8.40 -17.67
N LEU A 45 4.46 -7.61 -18.41
CA LEU A 45 4.99 -6.51 -19.21
C LEU A 45 5.58 -5.38 -18.36
N ILE A 46 4.93 -5.04 -17.24
CA ILE A 46 5.46 -4.05 -16.29
C ILE A 46 6.72 -4.58 -15.62
N GLN A 47 6.82 -5.88 -15.35
CA GLN A 47 8.02 -6.51 -14.78
C GLN A 47 9.24 -6.35 -15.68
N VAL A 48 9.07 -6.41 -17.01
CA VAL A 48 10.14 -6.12 -17.97
C VAL A 48 10.63 -4.68 -17.81
N GLY A 49 9.71 -3.71 -17.79
CA GLY A 49 10.05 -2.29 -17.58
C GLY A 49 10.72 -2.04 -16.22
N PHE A 50 10.24 -2.69 -15.17
CA PHE A 50 10.86 -2.67 -13.84
C PHE A 50 12.30 -3.20 -13.88
N GLY A 51 12.52 -4.35 -14.52
CA GLY A 51 13.85 -4.94 -14.66
C GLY A 51 14.83 -4.01 -15.39
N LEU A 52 14.39 -3.33 -16.45
CA LEU A 52 15.19 -2.34 -17.18
C LEU A 52 15.57 -1.12 -16.31
N CYS A 53 14.68 -0.70 -15.40
CA CYS A 53 14.98 0.39 -14.47
C CYS A 53 15.96 -0.06 -13.37
N CYS A 54 15.84 -1.30 -12.88
CA CYS A 54 16.72 -1.86 -11.85
C CYS A 54 18.13 -2.16 -12.37
N SER A 55 18.27 -2.57 -13.63
CA SER A 55 19.56 -2.92 -14.23
C SER A 55 20.34 -1.72 -14.77
N ASP A 56 19.75 -0.52 -14.74
CA ASP A 56 20.41 0.69 -15.15
C ASP A 56 21.63 0.99 -14.24
N ARG A 57 22.80 1.17 -14.85
CA ARG A 57 24.07 1.44 -14.14
C ARG A 57 24.53 2.89 -14.32
N THR A 58 23.73 3.73 -14.98
CA THR A 58 24.06 5.16 -15.16
C THR A 58 24.13 5.86 -13.80
N SER A 59 25.19 6.63 -13.60
CA SER A 59 25.50 7.33 -12.34
C SER A 59 25.21 8.84 -12.39
N THR A 60 25.06 9.42 -13.59
CA THR A 60 24.93 10.86 -13.80
C THR A 60 23.59 11.26 -14.42
N GLY A 61 22.83 12.07 -13.68
CA GLY A 61 21.75 12.97 -14.13
C GLY A 61 20.47 12.35 -14.70
N ASP A 62 20.58 11.40 -15.61
CA ASP A 62 19.50 10.93 -16.48
C ASP A 62 19.30 9.41 -16.34
N THR A 63 19.12 8.97 -15.10
CA THR A 63 19.00 7.54 -14.77
C THR A 63 17.56 7.06 -14.80
N LYS A 64 17.34 5.92 -15.47
CA LYS A 64 16.08 5.17 -15.46
C LYS A 64 15.77 4.59 -14.09
N LYS A 65 16.75 4.54 -13.18
CA LYS A 65 16.54 4.14 -11.79
C LYS A 65 15.40 4.92 -11.12
N LEU A 66 15.20 6.20 -11.47
CA LEU A 66 14.10 7.02 -10.93
C LEU A 66 12.71 6.39 -11.13
N GLY A 67 12.55 5.52 -12.13
CA GLY A 67 11.33 4.76 -12.39
C GLY A 67 11.12 3.51 -11.55
N VAL A 68 12.14 3.02 -10.85
CA VAL A 68 12.07 1.77 -10.06
C VAL A 68 10.91 1.79 -9.07
N LEU A 69 10.77 2.86 -8.28
CA LEU A 69 9.68 2.96 -7.29
C LEU A 69 8.30 3.10 -7.93
N TYR A 70 8.21 3.76 -9.09
CA TYR A 70 6.94 3.88 -9.80
C TYR A 70 6.49 2.52 -10.35
N MET A 71 7.38 1.81 -11.03
CA MET A 71 7.10 0.49 -11.58
C MET A 71 6.80 -0.53 -10.47
N ALA A 72 7.58 -0.52 -9.39
CA ALA A 72 7.31 -1.33 -8.20
C ALA A 72 5.91 -1.05 -7.62
N SER A 73 5.53 0.24 -7.51
CA SER A 73 4.20 0.64 -7.03
C SER A 73 3.07 0.16 -7.96
N LEU A 74 3.28 0.10 -9.27
CA LEU A 74 2.32 -0.49 -10.21
C LEU A 74 2.20 -2.00 -10.03
N LEU A 75 3.32 -2.70 -9.87
CA LEU A 75 3.35 -4.14 -9.63
C LEU A 75 2.65 -4.50 -8.32
N PHE A 76 2.92 -3.77 -7.24
CA PHE A 76 2.21 -3.96 -5.97
C PHE A 76 0.69 -3.77 -6.13
N LYS A 77 0.24 -2.72 -6.83
CA LYS A 77 -1.20 -2.53 -7.11
C LYS A 77 -1.83 -3.75 -7.80
N ILE A 78 -1.10 -4.38 -8.72
CA ILE A 78 -1.58 -5.58 -9.40
C ILE A 78 -1.54 -6.79 -8.47
N TYR A 79 -0.42 -7.05 -7.81
CA TYR A 79 -0.24 -8.24 -6.98
C TYR A 79 -1.17 -8.25 -5.77
N PHE A 80 -1.45 -7.11 -5.15
CA PHE A 80 -2.47 -7.01 -4.11
C PHE A 80 -3.87 -7.29 -4.65
N LYS A 81 -4.21 -6.84 -5.87
CA LYS A 81 -5.50 -7.16 -6.50
C LYS A 81 -5.61 -8.65 -6.87
N LEU A 82 -4.51 -9.27 -7.30
CA LEU A 82 -4.41 -10.71 -7.60
C LEU A 82 -4.19 -11.58 -6.35
N LYS A 83 -4.18 -11.01 -5.13
CA LYS A 83 -3.88 -11.70 -3.87
C LYS A 83 -2.57 -12.50 -3.89
N SER A 84 -1.61 -12.08 -4.70
CA SER A 84 -0.33 -12.77 -4.96
C SER A 84 0.83 -12.08 -4.22
N THR A 85 0.73 -12.00 -2.89
CA THR A 85 1.71 -11.27 -2.04
C THR A 85 3.11 -11.88 -2.07
N ALA A 86 3.25 -13.15 -2.41
CA ALA A 86 4.55 -13.81 -2.57
C ALA A 86 5.43 -13.14 -3.65
N LEU A 87 4.83 -12.63 -4.72
CA LEU A 87 5.55 -11.97 -5.81
C LEU A 87 6.13 -10.60 -5.40
N CYS A 88 5.54 -9.96 -4.39
CA CYS A 88 6.03 -8.69 -3.87
C CYS A 88 7.46 -8.79 -3.34
N LYS A 89 7.86 -9.95 -2.78
CA LYS A 89 9.23 -10.18 -2.27
C LYS A 89 10.30 -10.04 -3.37
N ASN A 90 9.97 -10.39 -4.62
CA ASN A 90 10.90 -10.25 -5.75
C ASN A 90 11.06 -8.78 -6.15
N VAL A 91 9.95 -8.02 -6.12
CA VAL A 91 9.96 -6.59 -6.40
C VAL A 91 10.77 -5.85 -5.35
N ILE A 92 10.57 -6.15 -4.07
CA ILE A 92 11.33 -5.54 -2.96
C ILE A 92 12.84 -5.73 -3.16
N ARG A 93 13.27 -6.98 -3.38
CA ARG A 93 14.68 -7.28 -3.66
C ARG A 93 15.24 -6.51 -4.86
N GLY A 94 14.45 -6.36 -5.93
CA GLY A 94 14.85 -5.56 -7.08
C GLY A 94 15.01 -4.06 -6.77
N VAL A 95 14.18 -3.52 -5.88
CA VAL A 95 14.28 -2.13 -5.41
C VAL A 95 15.51 -1.94 -4.52
N ASP A 96 15.75 -2.86 -3.58
CA ASP A 96 16.90 -2.81 -2.66
C ASP A 96 18.21 -2.85 -3.44
N ASN A 97 18.31 -3.75 -4.44
CA ASN A 97 19.47 -3.85 -5.32
C ASN A 97 19.71 -2.59 -6.17
N ALA A 98 18.66 -1.83 -6.48
CA ALA A 98 18.79 -0.56 -7.20
C ALA A 98 19.32 0.58 -6.32
N GLY A 99 19.25 0.45 -4.99
CA GLY A 99 19.86 1.36 -4.01
C GLY A 99 19.20 2.75 -3.94
N LEU A 100 17.91 2.88 -4.26
CA LEU A 100 17.28 4.18 -4.55
C LEU A 100 16.33 4.73 -3.47
N LEU A 101 16.14 4.02 -2.36
CA LEU A 101 15.03 4.29 -1.43
C LEU A 101 15.08 5.69 -0.81
N ASP A 102 16.28 6.23 -0.56
CA ASP A 102 16.48 7.46 0.20
C ASP A 102 17.11 8.61 -0.60
N GLY A 103 17.22 8.46 -1.93
CA GLY A 103 17.73 9.51 -2.81
C GLY A 103 16.75 10.67 -3.00
N PHE A 104 17.20 11.92 -2.82
CA PHE A 104 16.40 13.14 -3.05
C PHE A 104 15.85 13.26 -4.48
N GLN A 105 16.48 12.57 -5.44
CA GLN A 105 16.10 12.61 -6.86
C GLN A 105 14.75 11.93 -7.15
N VAL A 106 14.29 11.03 -6.27
CA VAL A 106 13.03 10.32 -6.47
C VAL A 106 11.86 11.16 -5.96
N PRO A 107 10.78 11.36 -6.76
CA PRO A 107 9.60 12.09 -6.30
C PRO A 107 9.02 11.51 -5.00
N VAL A 108 8.70 12.40 -4.06
CA VAL A 108 8.08 12.04 -2.76
C VAL A 108 6.84 11.17 -2.96
N ALA A 109 6.03 11.46 -3.99
CA ALA A 109 4.82 10.69 -4.29
C ALA A 109 5.09 9.20 -4.57
N HIS A 110 6.22 8.87 -5.22
CA HIS A 110 6.61 7.49 -5.47
C HIS A 110 7.10 6.82 -4.18
N ARG A 111 7.91 7.52 -3.38
CA ARG A 111 8.35 7.04 -2.06
C ARG A 111 7.17 6.76 -1.12
N VAL A 112 6.19 7.65 -1.06
CA VAL A 112 4.97 7.48 -0.25
C VAL A 112 4.18 6.25 -0.68
N THR A 113 3.98 6.06 -1.98
CA THR A 113 3.23 4.91 -2.50
C THR A 113 3.96 3.60 -2.20
N TYR A 114 5.27 3.56 -2.39
CA TYR A 114 6.10 2.39 -2.08
C TYR A 114 6.08 2.07 -0.59
N ARG A 115 6.33 3.07 0.28
CA ARG A 115 6.33 2.90 1.75
C ARG A 115 4.95 2.47 2.28
N TYR A 116 3.85 2.93 1.67
CA TYR A 116 2.52 2.41 2.00
C TYR A 116 2.44 0.89 1.78
N TYR A 117 2.85 0.39 0.61
CA TYR A 117 2.81 -1.05 0.32
C TYR A 117 3.76 -1.86 1.20
N MET A 118 4.96 -1.33 1.49
CA MET A 118 5.86 -1.95 2.46
C MET A 118 5.21 -2.08 3.83
N GLY A 119 4.55 -1.01 4.30
CA GLY A 119 3.83 -1.02 5.57
C GLY A 119 2.71 -2.06 5.61
N VAL A 120 1.92 -2.17 4.54
CA VAL A 120 0.87 -3.20 4.45
C VAL A 120 1.46 -4.60 4.37
N LEU A 121 2.57 -4.82 3.67
CA LEU A 121 3.24 -6.14 3.63
C LEU A 121 3.79 -6.55 4.99
N SER A 122 4.45 -5.63 5.70
CA SER A 122 4.94 -5.86 7.07
C SER A 122 3.78 -6.12 8.03
N PHE A 123 2.67 -5.40 7.89
CA PHE A 123 1.44 -5.63 8.64
C PHE A 123 0.92 -7.06 8.44
N LEU A 124 0.85 -7.53 7.19
CA LEU A 124 0.41 -8.90 6.87
C LEU A 124 1.39 -9.98 7.32
N GLN A 125 2.64 -9.62 7.63
CA GLN A 125 3.67 -10.49 8.17
C GLN A 125 3.79 -10.35 9.69
N GLU A 126 2.87 -9.62 10.33
CA GLU A 126 2.83 -9.35 11.76
C GLU A 126 4.07 -8.61 12.30
N ASP A 127 4.86 -8.00 11.41
CA ASP A 127 5.98 -7.12 11.76
C ASP A 127 5.43 -5.70 12.01
N TYR A 128 4.77 -5.53 13.16
CA TYR A 128 4.06 -4.31 13.53
C TYR A 128 4.97 -3.10 13.77
N GLU A 129 6.25 -3.32 14.10
CA GLU A 129 7.24 -2.25 14.22
C GLU A 129 7.57 -1.65 12.87
N LYS A 130 8.01 -2.48 11.91
CA LYS A 130 8.31 -1.99 10.56
C LYS A 130 7.07 -1.45 9.86
N ALA A 131 5.90 -2.06 10.10
CA ALA A 131 4.65 -1.56 9.56
C ALA A 131 4.35 -0.12 10.03
N GLU A 132 4.48 0.15 11.33
CA GLU A 132 4.26 1.50 11.89
C GLU A 132 5.23 2.52 11.28
N ASP A 133 6.51 2.17 11.14
CA ASP A 133 7.53 3.08 10.58
C ASP A 133 7.22 3.44 9.13
N HIS A 134 6.95 2.43 8.30
CA HIS A 134 6.63 2.62 6.90
C HIS A 134 5.34 3.42 6.69
N LEU A 135 4.28 3.12 7.45
CA LEU A 135 3.00 3.81 7.35
C LEU A 135 3.08 5.24 7.92
N SER A 136 3.84 5.46 8.99
CA SER A 136 4.08 6.79 9.55
C SER A 136 4.81 7.69 8.55
N PHE A 137 5.86 7.17 7.90
CA PHE A 137 6.54 7.89 6.82
C PHE A 137 5.56 8.23 5.69
N ALA A 138 4.76 7.25 5.23
CA ALA A 138 3.81 7.46 4.16
C ALA A 138 2.77 8.54 4.53
N PHE A 139 2.26 8.53 5.76
CA PHE A 139 1.28 9.51 6.23
C PHE A 139 1.85 10.92 6.30
N ASN A 140 3.04 11.07 6.90
CA ASN A 140 3.70 12.37 7.10
C ASN A 140 4.08 13.03 5.77
N ASN A 141 4.44 12.24 4.76
CA ASN A 141 4.83 12.72 3.44
C ASN A 141 3.66 12.75 2.45
N CYS A 142 2.46 12.28 2.83
CA CYS A 142 1.28 12.32 1.97
C CYS A 142 0.68 13.73 1.93
N HIS A 143 0.43 14.23 0.72
CA HIS A 143 -0.18 15.53 0.52
C HIS A 143 -1.56 15.63 1.18
N ARG A 144 -1.82 16.70 1.95
CA ARG A 144 -3.05 16.90 2.74
C ARG A 144 -4.34 16.80 1.90
N ASN A 145 -4.31 17.29 0.67
CA ASN A 145 -5.47 17.24 -0.24
C ASN A 145 -5.78 15.83 -0.80
N LYS A 146 -4.91 14.84 -0.61
CA LYS A 146 -5.14 13.46 -1.08
C LYS A 146 -5.83 12.64 0.01
N ARG A 147 -7.07 13.02 0.35
CA ARG A 147 -7.88 12.41 1.43
C ARG A 147 -7.92 10.88 1.32
N ARG A 148 -8.34 10.35 0.17
CA ARG A 148 -8.39 8.90 -0.08
C ARG A 148 -7.09 8.16 0.26
N ASN A 149 -5.92 8.73 -0.06
CA ASN A 149 -4.65 8.08 0.25
C ASN A 149 -4.34 8.12 1.75
N ARG A 150 -4.67 9.23 2.41
CA ARG A 150 -4.54 9.35 3.87
C ARG A 150 -5.46 8.39 4.60
N ASP A 151 -6.69 8.22 4.11
CA ASP A 151 -7.66 7.26 4.66
C ASP A 151 -7.11 5.84 4.56
N LEU A 152 -6.55 5.46 3.39
CA LEU A 152 -5.93 4.15 3.20
C LEU A 152 -4.77 3.90 4.16
N ILE A 153 -3.91 4.90 4.39
CA ILE A 153 -2.79 4.76 5.34
C ILE A 153 -3.32 4.64 6.77
N MET A 154 -4.30 5.47 7.14
CA MET A 154 -4.87 5.48 8.49
C MET A 154 -5.67 4.21 8.82
N ASN A 155 -6.24 3.53 7.83
CA ASN A 155 -6.88 2.24 8.03
C ASN A 155 -5.97 1.22 8.72
N TYR A 156 -4.65 1.26 8.45
CA TYR A 156 -3.67 0.36 9.06
C TYR A 156 -2.95 0.99 10.24
N LEU A 157 -2.69 2.31 10.20
CA LEU A 157 -1.94 2.98 11.25
C LEU A 157 -2.71 3.12 12.58
N VAL A 158 -4.04 3.31 12.50
CA VAL A 158 -4.90 3.40 13.71
C VAL A 158 -4.86 2.10 14.52
N PRO A 159 -5.21 0.92 13.96
CA PRO A 159 -5.18 -0.32 14.74
C PRO A 159 -3.78 -0.67 15.26
N LEU A 160 -2.71 -0.42 14.49
CA LEU A 160 -1.33 -0.62 14.96
C LEU A 160 -0.99 0.21 16.21
N ARG A 161 -1.43 1.47 16.24
CA ARG A 161 -1.17 2.35 17.39
C ARG A 161 -2.01 1.97 18.59
N LEU A 162 -3.26 1.58 18.36
CA LEU A 162 -4.13 1.07 19.43
C LEU A 162 -3.52 -0.18 20.09
N LEU A 163 -3.03 -1.14 19.30
CA LEU A 163 -2.32 -2.32 19.81
C LEU A 163 -1.12 -1.94 20.69
N LYS A 164 -0.35 -0.91 20.32
CA LYS A 164 0.78 -0.41 21.12
C LYS A 164 0.37 0.47 22.31
N GLY A 165 -0.92 0.55 22.64
CA GLY A 165 -1.44 1.44 23.68
C GLY A 165 -1.34 2.94 23.35
N LYS A 166 -0.89 3.30 22.14
CA LYS A 166 -0.80 4.69 21.66
C LYS A 166 -2.16 5.13 21.16
N ARG A 167 -2.83 5.97 21.94
CA ARG A 167 -4.19 6.43 21.62
C ARG A 167 -4.18 7.45 20.46
N PRO A 168 -4.98 7.26 19.40
CA PRO A 168 -5.17 8.29 18.38
C PRO A 168 -5.74 9.55 19.01
N ILE A 169 -5.24 10.72 18.60
CA ILE A 169 -5.81 12.01 19.02
C ILE A 169 -7.24 12.07 18.46
N PRO A 170 -8.29 12.26 19.29
CA PRO A 170 -9.68 12.27 18.81
C PRO A 170 -9.93 13.28 17.68
N ALA A 171 -9.30 14.46 17.76
CA ALA A 171 -9.38 15.47 16.71
C ALA A 171 -8.79 15.02 15.36
N LEU A 172 -7.81 14.11 15.37
CA LEU A 172 -7.26 13.51 14.15
C LEU A 172 -8.17 12.41 13.64
N LEU A 173 -8.72 11.57 14.52
CA LEU A 173 -9.63 10.48 14.15
C LEU A 173 -10.93 11.01 13.55
N ASN A 174 -11.46 12.12 14.08
CA ASN A 174 -12.68 12.77 13.59
C ASN A 174 -12.54 13.33 12.16
N GLN A 175 -11.31 13.54 11.66
CA GLN A 175 -11.09 13.91 10.25
C GLN A 175 -11.36 12.74 9.29
N PHE A 176 -11.42 11.51 9.82
CA PHE A 176 -11.63 10.26 9.11
C PHE A 176 -12.92 9.60 9.63
N THR A 177 -14.09 10.11 9.22
CA THR A 177 -15.40 9.70 9.77
C THR A 177 -15.60 8.18 9.83
N GLN A 178 -15.32 7.46 8.73
CA GLN A 178 -15.45 6.00 8.70
C GLN A 178 -14.52 5.26 9.68
N LEU A 179 -13.35 5.83 10.00
CA LEU A 179 -12.43 5.26 10.97
C LEU A 179 -12.85 5.60 12.39
N SER A 180 -13.40 6.80 12.60
CA SER A 180 -14.01 7.17 13.87
C SER A 180 -15.13 6.21 14.23
N ASP A 181 -16.10 6.00 13.34
CA ASP A 181 -17.24 5.13 13.60
C ASP A 181 -16.82 3.68 13.94
N LEU A 182 -15.73 3.22 13.32
CA LEU A 182 -15.23 1.87 13.51
C LEU A 182 -14.45 1.70 14.82
N TYR A 183 -13.57 2.65 15.16
CA TYR A 183 -12.60 2.52 16.26
C TYR A 183 -12.97 3.25 17.54
N GLN A 184 -13.94 4.18 17.51
CA GLN A 184 -14.31 4.98 18.68
C GLN A 184 -14.85 4.13 19.83
N THR A 185 -15.69 3.13 19.53
CA THR A 185 -16.22 2.20 20.54
C THR A 185 -15.10 1.37 21.17
N PHE A 186 -14.16 0.85 20.37
CA PHE A 186 -12.98 0.14 20.88
C PHE A 186 -12.13 1.02 21.80
N ILE A 187 -11.88 2.27 21.40
CA ILE A 187 -11.13 3.23 22.23
C ILE A 187 -11.85 3.50 23.55
N ALA A 188 -13.18 3.64 23.53
CA ALA A 188 -13.98 3.86 24.72
C ALA A 188 -13.99 2.64 25.65
N ALA A 189 -14.16 1.44 25.09
CA ALA A 189 -14.15 0.17 25.81
C ALA A 189 -12.81 -0.07 26.53
N VAL A 190 -11.69 0.07 25.81
CA VAL A 190 -10.33 -0.03 26.37
C VAL A 190 -10.08 1.04 27.44
N ARG A 191 -10.62 2.25 27.27
CA ARG A 191 -10.48 3.32 28.28
C ARG A 191 -11.24 3.02 29.57
N LEU A 192 -12.40 2.39 29.46
CA LEU A 192 -13.28 2.08 30.59
C LEU A 192 -13.00 0.70 31.19
N GLY A 193 -12.13 -0.12 30.58
CA GLY A 193 -11.91 -1.51 30.97
C GLY A 193 -13.16 -2.39 30.76
N ASN A 194 -14.01 -2.03 29.80
CA ASN A 194 -15.27 -2.72 29.55
C ASN A 194 -15.11 -3.75 28.43
N VAL A 195 -14.74 -4.98 28.82
CA VAL A 195 -14.53 -6.13 27.91
C VAL A 195 -15.82 -6.51 27.18
N GLU A 196 -16.96 -6.47 27.84
CA GLU A 196 -18.26 -6.80 27.23
C GLU A 196 -18.63 -5.82 26.07
N LEU A 197 -18.34 -4.53 26.26
CA LEU A 197 -18.52 -3.53 25.20
C LEU A 197 -17.54 -3.76 24.04
N PHE A 198 -16.33 -4.24 24.33
CA PHE A 198 -15.34 -4.55 23.31
C PHE A 198 -15.78 -5.73 22.44
N ASP A 199 -16.14 -6.85 23.08
CA ASP A 199 -16.57 -8.09 22.42
C ASP A 199 -17.84 -7.90 21.58
N SER A 200 -18.84 -7.23 22.16
CA SER A 200 -20.09 -6.95 21.47
C SER A 200 -19.89 -6.09 20.23
N HIS A 201 -19.00 -5.08 20.30
CA HIS A 201 -18.66 -4.25 19.14
C HIS A 201 -17.83 -5.04 18.12
N LEU A 202 -16.88 -5.88 18.55
CA LEU A 202 -16.06 -6.73 17.68
C LEU A 202 -16.93 -7.62 16.78
N ILE A 203 -17.94 -8.28 17.36
CA ILE A 203 -18.90 -9.11 16.63
C ILE A 203 -19.69 -8.27 15.61
N GLN A 204 -20.13 -7.06 15.98
CA GLN A 204 -20.91 -6.18 15.10
C GLN A 204 -20.10 -5.72 13.88
N VAL A 205 -18.81 -5.40 14.06
CA VAL A 205 -17.97 -4.82 13.01
C VAL A 205 -17.04 -5.82 12.32
N GLU A 206 -17.09 -7.10 12.70
CA GLU A 206 -16.26 -8.19 12.16
C GLU A 206 -16.15 -8.16 10.64
N LYS A 207 -17.28 -8.13 9.92
CA LYS A 207 -17.31 -8.11 8.44
C LYS A 207 -16.60 -6.88 7.86
N GLN A 208 -16.62 -5.75 8.56
CA GLN A 208 -15.95 -4.53 8.11
C GLN A 208 -14.43 -4.61 8.37
N LEU A 209 -14.02 -5.16 9.50
CA LEU A 209 -12.62 -5.40 9.84
C LEU A 209 -11.97 -6.44 8.92
N MET A 210 -12.68 -7.52 8.62
CA MET A 210 -12.25 -8.57 7.69
C MET A 210 -12.05 -8.03 6.28
N LYS A 211 -12.96 -7.18 5.78
CA LYS A 211 -12.80 -6.50 4.48
C LYS A 211 -11.58 -5.57 4.44
N ARG A 212 -11.21 -4.96 5.57
CA ARG A 212 -10.07 -4.05 5.70
C ARG A 212 -8.75 -4.79 6.00
N GLY A 213 -8.82 -6.07 6.36
CA GLY A 213 -7.67 -6.87 6.76
C GLY A 213 -7.12 -6.50 8.14
N THR A 214 -7.91 -5.84 8.99
CA THR A 214 -7.49 -5.33 10.30
C THR A 214 -8.06 -6.13 11.47
N TYR A 215 -8.87 -7.17 11.19
CA TYR A 215 -9.53 -8.00 12.20
C TYR A 215 -8.54 -8.61 13.19
N LEU A 216 -7.51 -9.31 12.68
CA LEU A 216 -6.51 -9.96 13.53
C LEU A 216 -5.88 -8.99 14.52
N ILE A 217 -5.52 -7.77 14.10
CA ILE A 217 -4.93 -6.80 15.04
C ILE A 217 -5.91 -6.41 16.12
N VAL A 218 -7.18 -6.18 15.78
CA VAL A 218 -8.17 -5.74 16.76
C VAL A 218 -8.48 -6.84 17.77
N GLU A 219 -8.50 -8.10 17.35
CA GLU A 219 -8.65 -9.25 18.25
C GLU A 219 -7.50 -9.35 19.27
N HIS A 220 -6.28 -8.93 18.91
CA HIS A 220 -5.13 -8.91 19.82
C HIS A 220 -5.07 -7.67 20.73
N ILE A 221 -6.07 -6.77 20.70
CA ILE A 221 -6.14 -5.59 21.57
C ILE A 221 -6.76 -5.91 22.94
N ASP A 222 -7.58 -6.98 23.02
CA ASP A 222 -8.25 -7.42 24.25
C ASP A 222 -7.28 -8.01 25.29
#